data_AF-A0A517WJJ6-F1
#
_entry.id   AF-A0A517WJJ6-F1
#
_cell.length_a   1.000
_cell.length_b   1.000
_cell.length_c   1.000
_cell.angle_alpha   90.00
_cell.angle_beta   90.00
_cell.angle_gamma   90.00
#
_symmetry.space_group_name_H-M   'P 1'
#
loop_
_entity.id
_entity.type
_entity.pdbx_description
1 polymer ?
#
loop_
_entity_poly.entity_id
_entity_poly.type
_entity_poly.pdbx_seq_one_letter_code
_entity_poly.pdbx_strand_id
1 'polypeptide(L)'
;MDLEEQPGAINPDYINVLTIQHDRKFARIKRTERTLSSTVSKQIVDVGEKANVVVGDKGNIDKETGKRKPRYASAHDLRREFGERWSLKVMPDVLTLLMRHSNIDTTMKYYVGRNAQKAVEVIWEAHREISLTPRTELERGR
;
A
#
# COMPACT_ATOMS: atom_id res chain seq x y z
N MET A 1 37.70 -28.08 -26.01
CA MET A 1 38.63 -27.61 -24.96
C MET A 1 38.73 -26.10 -25.08
N ASP A 2 37.60 -25.40 -24.96
CA ASP A 2 36.73 -25.22 -23.78
C ASP A 2 37.37 -24.25 -22.79
N LEU A 3 36.75 -23.19 -22.32
CA LEU A 3 35.59 -22.39 -22.73
C LEU A 3 35.79 -21.09 -21.92
N GLU A 4 35.37 -19.98 -22.51
CA GLU A 4 35.49 -18.62 -21.99
C GLU A 4 35.05 -18.45 -20.52
N GLU A 5 35.78 -17.59 -19.84
CA GLU A 5 35.52 -17.08 -18.50
C GLU A 5 34.15 -16.35 -18.45
N GLN A 6 33.21 -16.89 -17.68
CA GLN A 6 31.85 -16.36 -17.51
C GLN A 6 31.82 -15.28 -16.40
N PRO A 7 31.47 -14.01 -16.67
CA PRO A 7 31.25 -13.02 -15.62
C PRO A 7 29.81 -13.10 -15.11
N GLY A 8 29.58 -13.74 -13.96
CA GLY A 8 28.20 -13.84 -13.45
C GLY A 8 27.97 -14.41 -12.05
N ALA A 9 29.00 -14.79 -11.30
CA ALA A 9 28.79 -15.24 -9.92
C ALA A 9 29.05 -14.08 -8.96
N ILE A 10 27.98 -13.49 -8.42
CA ILE A 10 28.07 -12.65 -7.23
C ILE A 10 28.65 -13.52 -6.12
N ASN A 11 29.85 -13.17 -5.66
CA ASN A 11 30.49 -13.81 -4.52
C ASN A 11 29.57 -13.66 -3.27
N PRO A 12 29.17 -14.77 -2.62
CA PRO A 12 28.28 -14.75 -1.45
C PRO A 12 28.78 -13.89 -0.28
N ASP A 13 30.06 -13.53 -0.27
CA ASP A 13 30.72 -12.83 0.82
C ASP A 13 30.49 -11.29 0.82
N TYR A 14 29.75 -10.74 -0.14
CA TYR A 14 29.42 -9.30 -0.19
C TYR A 14 28.13 -8.89 0.55
N ILE A 15 27.50 -9.77 1.33
CA ILE A 15 26.49 -9.36 2.31
C ILE A 15 27.18 -9.15 3.67
N ASN A 16 27.97 -8.08 3.75
CA ASN A 16 28.43 -7.57 5.04
C ASN A 16 27.69 -6.26 5.36
N VAL A 17 26.47 -6.42 5.86
CA VAL A 17 25.85 -5.43 6.73
C VAL A 17 25.51 -6.15 8.05
N LEU A 18 26.44 -6.00 8.98
CA LEU A 18 26.22 -6.10 10.43
C LEU A 18 25.99 -7.51 10.98
N THR A 19 27.10 -8.17 11.25
CA THR A 19 27.32 -9.02 12.43
C THR A 19 26.80 -8.36 13.71
N ILE A 20 25.51 -8.50 14.02
CA ILE A 20 24.99 -8.33 15.38
C ILE A 20 24.91 -9.73 16.00
N GLN A 21 26.07 -10.24 16.39
CA GLN A 21 26.15 -11.37 17.30
C GLN A 21 26.36 -10.84 18.72
N HIS A 22 25.47 -11.30 19.60
CA HIS A 22 25.67 -11.40 21.05
C HIS A 22 25.68 -10.11 21.88
N ASP A 23 24.51 -9.49 22.00
CA ASP A 23 24.06 -9.08 23.34
C ASP A 23 22.77 -9.82 23.68
N ARG A 24 22.90 -10.96 24.37
CA ARG A 24 21.79 -11.74 24.94
C ARG A 24 21.21 -11.00 26.15
N LYS A 25 20.73 -9.78 25.92
CA LYS A 25 20.03 -8.93 26.89
C LYS A 25 18.86 -8.18 26.25
N PHE A 26 18.19 -8.78 25.26
CA PHE A 26 16.77 -8.47 25.07
C PHE A 26 16.02 -9.11 26.24
N ALA A 27 16.11 -8.40 27.37
CA ALA A 27 15.33 -8.61 28.55
C ALA A 27 13.91 -8.94 28.12
N ARG A 28 13.34 -9.94 28.78
CA ARG A 28 11.94 -10.30 28.70
C ARG A 28 11.10 -9.08 29.11
N ILE A 29 10.91 -8.12 28.20
CA ILE A 29 10.01 -6.97 28.39
C ILE A 29 8.69 -7.61 28.79
N LYS A 30 8.26 -7.32 30.02
CA LYS A 30 7.02 -7.85 30.60
C LYS A 30 5.94 -7.64 29.55
N ARG A 31 5.25 -8.72 29.14
CA ARG A 31 4.21 -8.70 28.08
C ARG A 31 3.16 -7.59 28.28
N THR A 32 3.04 -7.09 29.51
CA THR A 32 2.20 -5.96 29.95
C THR A 32 2.60 -4.59 29.37
N GLU A 33 3.87 -4.35 29.02
CA GLU A 33 4.35 -3.03 28.56
C GLU A 33 4.24 -2.82 27.04
N ARG A 34 4.02 -3.88 26.27
CA ARG A 34 3.71 -3.75 24.83
C ARG A 34 2.21 -3.74 24.63
N THR A 35 1.71 -2.67 24.01
CA THR A 35 0.33 -2.63 23.53
C THR A 35 0.12 -3.78 22.54
N LEU A 36 -0.98 -4.52 22.73
CA LEU A 36 -1.35 -5.58 21.80
C LEU A 36 -1.81 -4.94 20.49
N SER A 37 -1.51 -5.59 19.36
CA SER A 37 -1.97 -5.16 18.04
C SER A 37 -3.50 -5.03 17.98
N SER A 38 -4.22 -5.90 18.71
CA SER A 38 -5.68 -5.82 18.86
C SER A 38 -6.14 -4.54 19.57
N THR A 39 -5.38 -4.05 20.56
CA THR A 39 -5.66 -2.80 21.26
C THR A 39 -5.52 -1.61 20.33
N VAL A 40 -4.41 -1.54 19.58
CA VAL A 40 -4.18 -0.46 18.60
C VAL A 40 -5.24 -0.50 17.50
N SER A 41 -5.59 -1.70 17.01
CA SER A 41 -6.62 -1.86 16.00
C SER A 41 -7.99 -1.36 16.48
N LYS A 42 -8.35 -1.63 17.75
CA LYS A 42 -9.59 -1.10 18.35
C LYS A 42 -9.55 0.41 18.45
N GLN A 43 -8.45 0.99 18.95
CA GLN A 43 -8.29 2.44 19.03
C GLN A 43 -8.45 3.12 17.67
N ILE A 44 -7.90 2.54 16.60
CA ILE A 44 -8.08 3.09 15.24
C ILE A 44 -9.54 3.06 14.81
N VAL A 45 -10.26 1.97 15.09
CA VAL A 45 -11.71 1.89 14.79
C VAL A 45 -12.50 2.92 15.60
N ASP A 46 -12.19 3.08 16.89
CA ASP A 46 -12.84 4.07 17.75
C ASP A 46 -12.60 5.50 17.22
N VAL A 47 -11.40 5.78 16.70
CA VAL A 47 -11.09 7.05 16.02
C VAL A 47 -11.93 7.19 14.74
N GLY A 48 -12.03 6.15 13.92
CA GLY A 48 -12.85 6.17 12.70
C GLY A 48 -14.34 6.41 12.97
N GLU A 49 -14.87 5.82 14.03
CA GLU A 49 -16.25 6.04 14.49
C GLU A 49 -16.46 7.45 15.01
N LYS A 50 -15.57 7.95 15.88
CA LYS A 50 -15.64 9.33 16.40
C LYS A 50 -15.48 10.39 15.30
N ALA A 51 -14.65 10.12 14.30
CA ALA A 51 -14.47 10.97 13.13
C ALA A 51 -15.58 10.80 12.09
N ASN A 52 -16.53 9.88 12.31
CA ASN A 52 -17.63 9.57 11.40
C ASN A 52 -17.18 9.20 9.97
N VAL A 53 -16.08 8.46 9.84
CA VAL A 53 -15.56 8.01 8.54
C VAL A 53 -16.21 6.66 8.19
N VAL A 54 -17.33 6.72 7.47
CA VAL A 54 -18.09 5.53 7.05
C VAL A 54 -17.49 4.94 5.77
N VAL A 55 -17.17 3.64 5.82
CA VAL A 55 -16.59 2.86 4.72
C VAL A 55 -17.54 1.76 4.21
N GLY A 56 -18.80 1.76 4.67
CA GLY A 56 -19.86 0.91 4.14
C GLY A 56 -21.06 0.76 5.08
N ASP A 57 -22.19 0.27 4.55
CA ASP A 57 -23.46 0.25 5.29
C ASP A 57 -23.65 -0.98 6.18
N LYS A 58 -22.78 -1.98 6.02
CA LYS A 58 -22.90 -3.30 6.67
C LYS A 58 -21.74 -3.55 7.60
N GLY A 59 -21.74 -2.87 8.75
CA GLY A 59 -20.82 -3.13 9.86
C GLY A 59 -21.31 -4.25 10.78
N ASN A 60 -20.70 -4.33 11.97
CA ASN A 60 -21.04 -5.32 12.98
C ASN A 60 -22.45 -5.10 13.52
N ILE A 61 -23.08 -6.19 13.94
CA ILE A 61 -24.36 -6.14 14.65
C ILE A 61 -24.12 -5.54 16.03
N ASP A 62 -24.89 -4.51 16.35
CA ASP A 62 -24.98 -3.97 17.69
C ASP A 62 -25.58 -5.02 18.63
N LYS A 63 -24.89 -5.32 19.72
CA LYS A 63 -25.34 -6.31 20.70
C LYS A 63 -26.55 -5.84 21.51
N GLU A 64 -26.75 -4.53 21.64
CA GLU A 64 -27.86 -3.96 22.40
C GLU A 64 -29.09 -3.78 21.53
N THR A 65 -28.93 -3.24 20.32
CA THR A 65 -30.07 -2.92 19.45
C THR A 65 -30.40 -4.02 18.43
N GLY A 66 -29.52 -5.01 18.25
CA GLY A 66 -29.66 -6.08 17.26
C GLY A 66 -29.56 -5.62 15.80
N LYS A 67 -29.36 -4.33 15.55
CA LYS A 67 -29.26 -3.73 14.21
C LYS A 67 -27.81 -3.71 13.74
N ARG A 68 -27.60 -3.74 12.41
CA ARG A 68 -26.26 -3.53 11.84
C ARG A 68 -25.88 -2.07 11.98
N LYS A 69 -24.70 -1.82 12.58
CA LYS A 69 -24.09 -0.50 12.56
C LYS A 69 -23.47 -0.23 11.19
N PRO A 70 -23.29 1.05 10.79
CA PRO A 70 -22.38 1.40 9.72
C PRO A 70 -20.99 0.84 9.98
N ARG A 71 -20.27 0.50 8.91
CA ARG A 71 -18.86 0.08 8.99
C ARG A 71 -18.01 1.34 8.97
N TYR A 72 -17.27 1.59 10.05
CA TYR A 72 -16.32 2.71 10.14
C TYR A 72 -14.90 2.30 9.72
N ALA A 73 -14.10 3.30 9.37
CA ALA A 73 -12.71 3.11 8.94
C ALA A 73 -11.88 2.38 10.00
N SER A 74 -11.10 1.40 9.55
CA SER A 74 -10.25 0.56 10.39
C SER A 74 -8.78 0.61 9.93
N ALA A 75 -7.89 -0.02 10.71
CA ALA A 75 -6.48 -0.15 10.35
C ALA A 75 -6.29 -0.83 8.97
N HIS A 76 -7.19 -1.75 8.61
CA HIS A 76 -7.17 -2.41 7.32
C HIS A 76 -7.50 -1.44 6.17
N ASP A 77 -8.45 -0.54 6.39
CA ASP A 77 -8.82 0.48 5.39
C ASP A 77 -7.67 1.46 5.20
N LEU A 78 -7.02 1.91 6.29
CA LEU A 78 -5.82 2.76 6.21
C LEU A 78 -4.70 2.12 5.37
N ARG A 79 -4.46 0.82 5.58
CA ARG A 79 -3.47 0.07 4.80
C ARG A 79 -3.88 -0.02 3.32
N ARG A 80 -5.16 -0.24 3.02
CA ARG A 80 -5.67 -0.30 1.63
C ARG A 80 -5.54 1.04 0.92
N GLU A 81 -5.90 2.12 1.58
CA GLU A 81 -5.78 3.49 1.07
C GLU A 81 -4.32 3.87 0.82
N PHE A 82 -3.41 3.48 1.72
CA PHE A 82 -1.97 3.64 1.51
C PHE A 82 -1.53 2.92 0.23
N GLY A 83 -1.89 1.65 0.08
CA GLY A 83 -1.52 0.87 -1.09
C GLY A 83 -2.05 1.46 -2.41
N GLU A 84 -3.27 1.97 -2.41
CA GLU A 84 -3.88 2.61 -3.59
C GLU A 84 -3.17 3.91 -3.98
N ARG A 85 -2.80 4.76 -3.00
CA ARG A 85 -2.11 6.02 -3.33
C ARG A 85 -0.70 5.77 -3.87
N TRP A 86 -0.05 4.72 -3.40
CA TRP A 86 1.29 4.36 -3.83
C TRP A 86 1.32 3.55 -5.12
N SER A 87 0.25 2.82 -5.47
CA SER A 87 0.18 2.05 -6.73
C SER A 87 0.22 2.90 -8.00
N LEU A 88 0.02 4.21 -7.87
CA LEU A 88 0.16 5.16 -8.97
C LEU A 88 1.59 5.71 -9.10
N LYS A 89 2.45 5.48 -8.11
CA LYS A 89 3.76 6.14 -7.98
C LYS A 89 4.93 5.17 -8.08
N VAL A 90 4.73 3.90 -7.75
CA VAL A 90 5.80 2.90 -7.70
C VAL A 90 5.42 1.64 -8.45
N MET A 91 6.45 0.92 -8.92
CA MET A 91 6.28 -0.39 -9.55
C MET A 91 5.70 -1.43 -8.56
N PRO A 92 4.97 -2.45 -9.06
CA PRO A 92 4.31 -3.44 -8.20
C PRO A 92 5.22 -4.18 -7.22
N ASP A 93 6.48 -4.44 -7.60
CA ASP A 93 7.46 -5.14 -6.77
C ASP A 93 7.82 -4.32 -5.53
N VAL A 94 8.08 -3.02 -5.72
CA VAL A 94 8.34 -2.07 -4.63
C VAL A 94 7.12 -1.93 -3.72
N LEU A 95 5.92 -1.85 -4.30
CA LEU A 95 4.68 -1.77 -3.53
C LEU A 95 4.47 -3.02 -2.66
N THR A 96 4.80 -4.19 -3.17
CA THR A 96 4.69 -5.47 -2.43
C THR A 96 5.58 -5.48 -1.19
N LEU A 97 6.81 -4.94 -1.30
CA LEU A 97 7.72 -4.76 -0.17
C LEU A 97 7.16 -3.77 0.87
N LEU A 98 6.69 -2.60 0.43
CA LEU A 98 6.09 -1.58 1.31
C LEU A 98 4.87 -2.12 2.06
N MET A 99 4.05 -2.92 1.38
CA MET A 99 2.84 -3.52 1.94
C MET A 99 3.13 -4.76 2.78
N ARG A 100 4.32 -5.37 2.67
CA ARG A 100 4.68 -6.66 3.29
C ARG A 100 3.72 -7.79 2.90
N HIS A 101 3.32 -7.85 1.64
CA HIS A 101 2.56 -9.00 1.13
C HIS A 101 3.50 -10.18 0.87
N SER A 102 3.09 -11.39 1.28
CA SER A 102 3.85 -12.62 1.00
C SER A 102 3.69 -13.11 -0.44
N ASN A 103 2.61 -12.71 -1.13
CA ASN A 103 2.35 -13.03 -2.53
C ASN A 103 2.00 -11.75 -3.31
N ILE A 104 2.71 -11.51 -4.41
CA ILE A 104 2.51 -10.39 -5.33
C ILE A 104 1.11 -10.36 -5.95
N ASP A 105 0.44 -11.51 -6.12
CA ASP A 105 -0.95 -11.59 -6.60
C ASP A 105 -1.89 -10.75 -5.73
N THR A 106 -1.61 -10.68 -4.42
CA THR A 106 -2.39 -9.85 -3.48
C THR A 106 -2.21 -8.36 -3.77
N THR A 107 -1.04 -7.93 -4.23
CA THR A 107 -0.82 -6.55 -4.68
C THR A 107 -1.53 -6.33 -6.02
N MET A 108 -1.33 -7.20 -7.00
CA MET A 108 -1.86 -7.02 -8.35
C MET A 108 -3.38 -7.02 -8.41
N LYS A 109 -4.03 -7.95 -7.69
CA LYS A 109 -5.50 -8.12 -7.71
C LYS A 109 -6.28 -6.85 -7.36
N TYR A 110 -5.77 -6.04 -6.43
CA TYR A 110 -6.52 -4.89 -5.93
C TYR A 110 -6.21 -3.58 -6.65
N TYR A 111 -5.08 -3.45 -7.35
CA TYR A 111 -4.61 -2.15 -7.85
C TYR A 111 -4.58 -2.03 -9.37
N VAL A 112 -4.41 -3.10 -10.13
CA VAL A 112 -4.40 -3.05 -11.61
C VAL A 112 -5.73 -2.53 -12.17
N GLY A 113 -6.85 -3.05 -11.67
CA GLY A 113 -8.19 -2.64 -12.15
C GLY A 113 -8.57 -1.21 -11.80
N ARG A 114 -8.22 -0.73 -10.60
CA ARG A 114 -8.51 0.65 -10.16
C ARG A 114 -7.61 1.68 -10.82
N ASN A 115 -6.35 1.31 -11.11
CA ASN A 115 -5.46 2.15 -11.89
C ASN A 115 -5.97 2.35 -13.33
N ALA A 116 -6.60 1.34 -13.94
CA ALA A 116 -7.17 1.47 -15.28
C ALA A 116 -8.29 2.52 -15.36
N GLN A 117 -9.19 2.56 -14.37
CA GLN A 117 -10.27 3.57 -14.31
C GLN A 117 -9.72 4.99 -14.16
N LYS A 118 -8.77 5.20 -13.23
CA LYS A 118 -8.09 6.49 -13.07
C LYS A 118 -7.28 6.89 -14.30
N ALA A 119 -6.64 5.93 -14.97
CA ALA A 119 -5.90 6.20 -16.20
C ALA A 119 -6.83 6.69 -17.32
N VAL A 120 -8.04 6.13 -17.45
CA VAL A 120 -9.04 6.60 -18.41
C VAL A 120 -9.46 8.04 -18.13
N GLU A 121 -9.70 8.40 -16.86
CA GLU A 121 -10.04 9.77 -16.47
C GLU A 121 -8.93 10.76 -16.86
N VAL A 122 -7.67 10.43 -16.52
CA VAL A 122 -6.50 11.26 -16.88
C VAL A 122 -6.33 11.39 -18.40
N ILE A 123 -6.49 10.30 -19.14
CA ILE A 123 -6.40 10.31 -20.62
C ILE A 123 -7.52 11.18 -21.22
N TRP A 124 -8.74 11.08 -20.70
CA TRP A 124 -9.87 11.86 -21.17
C TRP A 124 -9.72 13.36 -20.88
N GLU A 125 -9.20 13.69 -19.71
CA GLU A 125 -8.89 15.07 -19.31
C GLU A 125 -7.80 15.67 -20.22
N ALA A 126 -6.70 14.95 -20.43
CA ALA A 126 -5.63 15.38 -21.36
C ALA A 126 -6.16 15.54 -22.80
N HIS A 127 -6.99 14.61 -23.28
CA HIS A 127 -7.61 14.72 -24.61
C HIS A 127 -8.51 15.96 -24.72
N ARG A 128 -9.27 16.29 -23.67
CA ARG A 128 -10.13 17.47 -23.64
C ARG A 128 -9.30 18.75 -23.72
N GLU A 129 -8.22 18.86 -22.96
CA GLU A 129 -7.33 20.02 -22.99
C GLU A 129 -6.72 20.24 -24.38
N ILE A 130 -6.23 19.17 -25.02
CA ILE A 130 -5.69 19.23 -26.38
C ILE A 130 -6.77 19.68 -27.37
N SER A 131 -8.00 19.17 -27.24
CA SER A 131 -9.11 19.49 -28.14
C SER A 131 -9.62 20.93 -27.98
N LEU A 132 -9.48 21.52 -26.80
CA LEU A 132 -9.90 22.89 -26.49
C LEU A 132 -8.82 23.93 -26.80
N THR A 133 -7.59 23.51 -27.08
CA THR A 133 -6.50 24.41 -27.46
C THR A 133 -6.65 24.79 -28.94
N PRO A 134 -6.88 26.08 -29.27
CA PRO A 134 -7.01 26.52 -30.66
C PRO A 134 -5.73 26.22 -31.43
N ARG A 135 -5.87 25.65 -32.64
CA ARG A 135 -4.78 25.17 -33.51
C ARG A 135 -3.75 26.24 -33.93
N THR A 136 -3.97 27.50 -33.56
CA THR A 136 -3.15 28.67 -33.93
C THR A 136 -1.86 28.85 -33.12
N GLU A 137 -1.63 28.03 -32.09
CA GLU A 137 -0.46 28.16 -31.21
C GLU A 137 0.59 27.05 -31.43
N LEU A 138 0.20 25.92 -32.02
CA LEU A 138 1.10 24.79 -32.32
C LEU A 138 1.98 25.01 -33.56
N GLU A 139 1.66 25.99 -34.41
CA GLU A 139 2.39 26.28 -35.66
C GLU A 139 3.39 27.44 -35.57
N ARG A 140 3.52 28.12 -34.41
CA ARG A 140 4.41 29.29 -34.25
C ARG A 140 5.82 28.98 -33.71
N GLY A 141 6.18 27.71 -33.56
CA GLY A 141 7.43 27.26 -32.94
C GLY A 141 8.31 26.34 -33.79
N ARG A 142 8.24 26.45 -35.13
CA ARG A 142 9.19 25.80 -36.06
C ARG A 142 9.84 26.83 -36.96
#